data_AF-A0A369K2P1-F1
#
_entry.id   AF-A0A369K2P1-F1
#
_cell.length_a   1.000
_cell.length_b   1.000
_cell.length_c   1.000
_cell.angle_alpha   90.00
_cell.angle_beta   90.00
_cell.angle_gamma   90.00
#
_symmetry.space_group_name_H-M   'P 1'
#
loop_
_entity.id
_entity.type
_entity.pdbx_description
1 polymer ?
#
loop_
_entity_poly.entity_id
_entity_poly.type
_entity_poly.pdbx_seq_one_letter_code
_entity_poly.pdbx_strand_id
1 'polypeptide(L)'
;MSSPYVYRPHTPLQYTNQFQHTPYYYTPQSGTPFIPDASLFPSSPYSTAHSLPGSPNRGPVPLPSAPNTPNRYAFPSTPGGYDPPYGSPWSDAYHRDRRPSWHGVNEGPWAPTYPIGHGGFQRRHSFGAQHPPQSYGSAPDWSRFQHAGGMLSPNSIYAQSQFHINPWLNAESPRSDFFFDLAPTSFSPTRLYAPGQSALFATEEMQQPATHPPLTALRIVCDMIPQWPIELALSDYVVNAAMSPNPYYGVGGSYTPPPISLADVLVAIHRAMHKKISHADWAKLDRHEEIAVSTAYTQRCKAVGSTAEHERAQGVKRVDFLLGRTRMRGLVRVGRVEGWETMKLIVT
;
A
#
# COMPACT_ATOMS: atom_id res chain seq x y z
N MET A 1 -36.16 -33.14 37.59
CA MET A 1 -35.82 -31.99 38.45
C MET A 1 -34.42 -31.52 38.07
N SER A 2 -34.33 -30.51 37.21
CA SER A 2 -33.06 -29.93 36.74
C SER A 2 -32.59 -28.85 37.72
N SER A 3 -31.35 -28.94 38.16
CA SER A 3 -30.71 -27.95 39.02
C SER A 3 -30.40 -26.66 38.24
N PRO A 4 -30.48 -25.48 38.88
CA PRO A 4 -30.29 -24.21 38.21
C PRO A 4 -28.80 -23.96 37.92
N TYR A 5 -28.51 -23.58 36.69
CA TYR A 5 -27.18 -23.15 36.26
C TYR A 5 -26.89 -21.75 36.86
N VAL A 6 -25.95 -21.66 37.80
CA VAL A 6 -25.52 -20.39 38.39
C VAL A 6 -24.31 -19.89 37.61
N TYR A 7 -24.51 -18.83 36.83
CA TYR A 7 -23.44 -18.13 36.12
C TYR A 7 -22.64 -17.28 37.11
N ARG A 8 -21.33 -17.54 37.23
CA ARG A 8 -20.40 -16.68 37.98
C ARG A 8 -19.61 -15.83 36.97
N PRO A 9 -19.75 -14.50 36.98
CA PRO A 9 -18.94 -13.63 36.13
C PRO A 9 -17.48 -13.66 36.59
N HIS A 10 -16.56 -13.77 35.62
CA HIS A 10 -15.13 -13.75 35.88
C HIS A 10 -14.67 -12.35 36.28
N THR A 11 -13.94 -12.28 37.40
CA THR A 11 -13.27 -11.07 37.88
C THR A 11 -12.18 -10.63 36.90
N PRO A 12 -12.13 -9.35 36.50
CA PRO A 12 -11.08 -8.84 35.63
C PRO A 12 -9.73 -8.83 36.35
N LEU A 13 -8.74 -9.51 35.76
CA LEU A 13 -7.36 -9.48 36.19
C LEU A 13 -6.78 -8.07 35.99
N GLN A 14 -6.33 -7.46 37.09
CA GLN A 14 -5.57 -6.20 37.05
C GLN A 14 -4.17 -6.48 36.50
N TYR A 15 -3.86 -5.91 35.33
CA TYR A 15 -2.50 -5.90 34.80
C TYR A 15 -1.72 -4.74 35.42
N THR A 16 -0.79 -5.07 36.31
CA THR A 16 0.24 -4.13 36.77
C THR A 16 1.32 -4.03 35.71
N ASN A 17 1.43 -2.86 35.08
CA ASN A 17 2.53 -2.52 34.18
C ASN A 17 3.82 -2.31 34.97
N GLN A 18 4.74 -3.28 34.90
CA GLN A 18 6.15 -3.06 35.21
C GLN A 18 6.97 -3.58 34.02
N PHE A 19 7.43 -2.64 33.18
CA PHE A 19 8.42 -2.91 32.13
C PHE A 19 9.81 -2.69 32.71
N GLN A 20 10.57 -3.77 32.89
CA GLN A 20 12.03 -3.71 32.93
C GLN A 20 12.60 -4.66 31.88
N HIS A 21 13.59 -4.14 31.17
CA HIS A 21 14.26 -4.72 30.02
C HIS A 21 15.05 -6.00 30.36
N THR A 22 14.77 -7.10 29.65
CA THR A 22 15.70 -8.22 29.48
C THR A 22 15.64 -8.76 28.06
N PRO A 23 16.77 -9.03 27.38
CA PRO A 23 16.78 -9.57 26.03
C PRO A 23 16.64 -11.09 26.08
N TYR A 24 15.52 -11.62 25.60
CA TYR A 24 15.29 -13.06 25.47
C TYR A 24 15.19 -13.47 24.00
N TYR A 25 16.01 -14.46 23.65
CA TYR A 25 15.87 -15.29 22.46
C TYR A 25 14.47 -15.90 22.41
N TYR A 26 13.67 -15.51 21.42
CA TYR A 26 12.39 -16.13 21.14
C TYR A 26 12.60 -17.47 20.41
N THR A 27 12.33 -18.57 21.10
CA THR A 27 11.90 -19.81 20.44
C THR A 27 10.37 -19.75 20.31
N PRO A 28 9.80 -20.03 19.14
CA PRO A 28 8.35 -19.91 18.93
C PRO A 28 7.64 -21.08 19.63
N GLN A 29 7.17 -20.87 20.86
CA GLN A 29 6.14 -21.71 21.46
C GLN A 29 4.77 -21.14 21.12
N SER A 30 4.02 -21.88 20.31
CA SER A 30 2.62 -21.62 19.96
C SER A 30 1.71 -21.88 21.17
N GLY A 31 1.73 -20.98 22.14
CA GLY A 31 0.87 -21.01 23.33
C GLY A 31 -0.42 -20.22 23.13
N THR A 32 -1.25 -20.60 22.15
CA THR A 32 -2.62 -20.05 22.07
C THR A 32 -3.53 -20.89 22.98
N PRO A 33 -4.26 -20.30 23.95
CA PRO A 33 -5.12 -21.06 24.86
C PRO A 33 -6.33 -21.74 24.18
N PHE A 34 -6.52 -21.52 22.89
CA PHE A 34 -7.62 -22.08 22.09
C PHE A 34 -7.21 -23.27 21.22
N ILE A 35 -5.92 -23.62 21.16
CA ILE A 35 -5.46 -24.77 20.37
C ILE A 35 -4.88 -25.77 21.37
N PRO A 36 -5.59 -26.88 21.68
CA PRO A 36 -5.06 -27.92 22.54
C PRO A 36 -3.80 -28.54 21.93
N ASP A 37 -2.91 -29.02 22.81
CA ASP A 37 -1.65 -29.65 22.44
C ASP A 37 -1.91 -30.78 21.42
N ALA A 38 -1.16 -30.77 20.31
CA ALA A 38 -1.30 -31.74 19.23
C ALA A 38 -1.06 -33.19 19.70
N SER A 39 -0.37 -33.37 20.82
CA SER A 39 -0.17 -34.68 21.46
C SER A 39 -1.45 -35.28 22.07
N LEU A 40 -2.51 -34.49 22.25
CA LEU A 40 -3.80 -34.94 22.78
C LEU A 40 -4.69 -35.60 21.72
N PHE A 41 -4.37 -35.45 20.44
CA PHE A 41 -5.13 -36.09 19.37
C PHE A 41 -4.46 -37.42 19.00
N PRO A 42 -5.19 -38.56 19.04
CA PRO A 42 -4.66 -39.82 18.54
C PRO A 42 -4.29 -39.67 17.06
N SER A 43 -3.19 -40.31 16.65
CA SER A 43 -2.72 -40.31 15.26
C SER A 43 -3.88 -40.56 14.31
N SER A 44 -4.15 -39.60 13.43
CA SER A 44 -5.20 -39.72 12.41
C SER A 44 -5.04 -41.07 11.68
N PRO A 45 -6.13 -41.83 11.42
CA PRO A 45 -6.03 -43.07 10.66
C PRO A 45 -5.48 -42.86 9.23
N TYR A 46 -5.38 -41.61 8.79
CA TYR A 46 -4.78 -41.21 7.51
C TYR A 46 -3.29 -40.83 7.59
N SER A 47 -2.66 -40.89 8.77
CA SER A 47 -1.24 -40.53 8.93
C SER A 47 -0.29 -41.61 8.41
N THR A 48 -0.78 -42.83 8.18
CA THR A 48 0.00 -43.92 7.57
C THR A 48 -0.29 -43.99 6.08
N ALA A 49 0.76 -43.94 5.24
CA ALA A 49 0.67 -43.97 3.78
C ALA A 49 -0.04 -45.23 3.22
N HIS A 50 -0.26 -46.26 4.04
CA HIS A 50 -0.97 -47.50 3.68
C HIS A 50 -2.51 -47.42 3.81
N SER A 51 -3.05 -46.31 4.32
CA SER A 51 -4.49 -46.16 4.60
C SER A 51 -5.32 -45.56 3.45
N LEU A 52 -4.68 -45.10 2.36
CA LEU A 52 -5.40 -44.54 1.23
C LEU A 52 -5.71 -45.63 0.19
N PRO A 53 -6.99 -45.90 -0.09
CA PRO A 53 -7.35 -46.80 -1.19
C PRO A 53 -6.83 -46.22 -2.51
N GLY A 54 -6.23 -47.08 -3.34
CA GLY A 54 -5.70 -46.69 -4.65
C GLY A 54 -6.77 -45.99 -5.49
N SER A 55 -6.39 -44.86 -6.10
CA SER A 55 -7.27 -44.11 -7.00
C SER A 55 -7.70 -45.00 -8.18
N PRO A 56 -9.00 -45.06 -8.54
CA PRO A 56 -9.51 -45.94 -9.61
C PRO A 56 -8.85 -45.71 -10.97
N ASN A 57 -8.25 -44.53 -11.20
CA ASN A 57 -7.69 -44.12 -12.49
C ASN A 57 -6.16 -44.11 -12.52
N ARG A 58 -5.49 -44.54 -11.44
CA ARG A 58 -4.05 -44.75 -11.42
C ARG A 58 -3.80 -46.11 -10.78
N GLY A 59 -3.44 -47.09 -11.60
CA GLY A 59 -2.95 -48.37 -11.10
C GLY A 59 -1.88 -48.15 -10.01
N PRO A 60 -1.72 -49.10 -9.08
CA PRO A 60 -0.82 -48.93 -7.94
C PRO A 60 0.58 -48.58 -8.45
N VAL A 61 1.00 -47.32 -8.25
CA VAL A 61 2.37 -46.89 -8.53
C VAL A 61 3.20 -47.35 -7.33
N PRO A 62 4.07 -48.36 -7.47
CA PRO A 62 4.96 -48.73 -6.39
C PRO A 62 5.90 -47.56 -6.16
N LEU A 63 5.81 -46.94 -4.98
CA LEU A 63 6.88 -46.07 -4.51
C LEU A 63 8.17 -46.89 -4.47
N PRO A 64 9.33 -46.31 -4.82
CA PRO A 64 10.60 -47.01 -4.83
C PRO A 64 10.86 -47.59 -3.44
N SER A 65 10.75 -48.91 -3.34
CA SER A 65 11.08 -49.68 -2.15
C SER A 65 12.59 -49.61 -1.95
N ALA A 66 13.01 -48.78 -1.00
CA ALA A 66 14.38 -48.82 -0.48
C ALA A 66 14.54 -50.13 0.32
N PRO A 67 15.52 -50.99 0.00
CA PRO A 67 15.78 -52.18 0.79
C PRO A 67 16.48 -51.78 2.09
N ASN A 68 15.86 -52.15 3.22
CA ASN A 68 16.47 -52.29 4.55
C ASN A 68 17.57 -51.29 4.95
N THR A 69 17.18 -50.13 5.48
CA THR A 69 18.03 -49.45 6.48
C THR A 69 17.17 -48.81 7.57
N PRO A 70 17.49 -49.01 8.86
CA PRO A 70 16.90 -48.25 9.94
C PRO A 70 17.75 -46.99 10.10
N ASN A 71 17.45 -45.90 9.39
CA ASN A 71 18.00 -44.62 9.81
C ASN A 71 17.22 -43.40 9.34
N ARG A 72 17.19 -42.44 10.29
CA ARG A 72 16.60 -41.12 10.24
C ARG A 72 17.06 -40.36 8.98
N TYR A 73 16.14 -39.69 8.31
CA TYR A 73 16.48 -38.65 7.34
C TYR A 73 17.14 -37.49 8.10
N ALA A 74 18.46 -37.39 7.98
CA ALA A 74 19.21 -36.21 8.40
C ALA A 74 19.01 -35.10 7.36
N PHE A 75 18.39 -34.00 7.79
CA PHE A 75 18.45 -32.74 7.05
C PHE A 75 19.91 -32.27 6.96
N PRO A 76 20.33 -31.69 5.82
CA PRO A 76 21.72 -31.26 5.65
C PRO A 76 21.98 -30.01 6.49
N SER A 77 22.55 -30.22 7.68
CA SER A 77 23.30 -29.18 8.38
C SER A 77 24.72 -29.17 7.83
N THR A 78 25.08 -28.14 7.09
CA THR A 78 26.47 -27.78 6.82
C THR A 78 27.16 -27.46 8.15
N PRO A 79 28.27 -28.14 8.47
CA PRO A 79 29.50 -27.37 8.62
C PRO A 79 30.78 -28.15 8.26
N GLY A 80 31.82 -27.38 7.90
CA GLY A 80 33.20 -27.78 8.11
C GLY A 80 33.86 -28.49 6.92
N GLY A 81 34.94 -27.89 6.46
CA GLY A 81 35.64 -28.25 5.23
C GLY A 81 36.37 -29.58 5.28
N TYR A 82 36.55 -30.14 4.10
CA TYR A 82 37.65 -31.01 3.74
C TYR A 82 37.79 -30.94 2.21
N ASP A 83 38.96 -30.54 1.75
CA ASP A 83 39.35 -30.58 0.33
C ASP A 83 39.32 -32.02 -0.20
N PRO A 84 38.72 -32.29 -1.37
CA PRO A 84 38.94 -33.54 -2.08
C PRO A 84 40.14 -33.41 -3.05
N PRO A 85 41.07 -34.39 -3.06
CA PRO A 85 42.16 -34.41 -4.00
C PRO A 85 41.69 -34.92 -5.38
N TYR A 86 42.19 -34.25 -6.41
CA TYR A 86 42.47 -34.72 -7.77
C TYR A 86 41.60 -35.86 -8.38
N GLY A 87 40.87 -35.48 -9.42
CA GLY A 87 40.66 -36.33 -10.60
C GLY A 87 39.32 -37.04 -10.69
N SER A 88 38.28 -36.31 -11.12
CA SER A 88 37.11 -36.94 -11.75
C SER A 88 36.72 -36.17 -13.02
N PRO A 89 36.70 -36.80 -14.21
CA PRO A 89 36.50 -36.14 -15.50
C PRO A 89 35.01 -35.97 -15.88
N TRP A 90 34.11 -35.84 -14.89
CA TRP A 90 32.66 -35.79 -15.10
C TRP A 90 31.99 -34.52 -14.56
N SER A 91 32.72 -33.40 -14.52
CA SER A 91 32.17 -32.10 -14.19
C SER A 91 32.19 -31.17 -15.40
N ASP A 92 31.37 -31.48 -16.40
CA ASP A 92 31.01 -30.52 -17.44
C ASP A 92 29.48 -30.41 -17.57
N ALA A 93 29.03 -29.18 -17.33
CA ALA A 93 27.91 -28.52 -18.00
C ALA A 93 26.52 -29.18 -17.94
N TYR A 94 25.77 -28.88 -16.87
CA TYR A 94 24.33 -28.58 -16.98
C TYR A 94 23.95 -27.36 -16.14
N HIS A 95 24.60 -26.23 -16.43
CA HIS A 95 23.95 -24.94 -16.20
C HIS A 95 22.82 -24.79 -17.22
N ARG A 96 21.57 -24.92 -16.76
CA ARG A 96 20.40 -24.51 -17.54
C ARG A 96 20.36 -22.98 -17.57
N ASP A 97 20.90 -22.40 -18.62
CA ASP A 97 20.67 -20.98 -18.94
C ASP A 97 19.17 -20.75 -19.14
N ARG A 98 18.60 -19.89 -18.28
CA ARG A 98 17.24 -19.40 -18.46
C ARG A 98 17.25 -18.45 -19.66
N ARG A 99 16.74 -18.91 -20.80
CA ARG A 99 16.43 -18.07 -21.95
C ARG A 99 15.43 -16.96 -21.54
N PRO A 100 15.69 -15.68 -21.86
CA PRO A 100 14.68 -14.63 -21.75
C PRO A 100 13.55 -14.92 -22.75
N SER A 101 12.35 -15.14 -22.25
CA SER A 101 11.14 -15.21 -23.08
C SER A 101 10.68 -13.79 -23.39
N TRP A 102 11.26 -13.18 -24.43
CA TRP A 102 10.63 -12.09 -25.16
C TRP A 102 10.92 -12.27 -26.65
N HIS A 103 9.90 -12.72 -27.39
CA HIS A 103 9.88 -12.75 -28.84
C HIS A 103 8.72 -11.89 -29.35
N GLY A 104 9.06 -10.82 -30.06
CA GLY A 104 8.16 -9.92 -30.79
C GLY A 104 8.89 -8.58 -30.93
N VAL A 105 9.26 -8.07 -32.09
CA VAL A 105 8.78 -8.30 -33.45
C VAL A 105 9.98 -8.24 -34.41
N ASN A 106 9.94 -9.11 -35.40
CA ASN A 106 10.85 -9.25 -36.52
C ASN A 106 10.50 -8.18 -37.56
N GLU A 107 11.28 -7.10 -37.67
CA GLU A 107 11.19 -6.16 -38.80
C GLU A 107 12.15 -6.63 -39.90
N GLY A 108 11.56 -7.04 -41.03
CA GLY A 108 12.27 -7.48 -42.22
C GLY A 108 12.88 -6.34 -43.05
N PRO A 109 13.70 -6.67 -44.06
CA PRO A 109 14.72 -5.78 -44.60
C PRO A 109 14.26 -5.08 -45.88
N TRP A 110 13.50 -3.98 -45.76
CA TRP A 110 13.26 -3.05 -46.88
C TRP A 110 13.03 -1.63 -46.36
N ALA A 111 14.10 -0.86 -46.18
CA ALA A 111 14.03 0.60 -46.18
C ALA A 111 15.39 1.21 -46.59
N PRO A 112 15.39 2.28 -47.41
CA PRO A 112 16.55 2.75 -48.15
C PRO A 112 17.56 3.51 -47.28
N THR A 113 18.83 3.31 -47.60
CA THR A 113 19.99 4.10 -47.19
C THR A 113 19.84 5.57 -47.59
N TYR A 114 19.87 6.46 -46.60
CA TYR A 114 20.19 7.88 -46.79
C TYR A 114 21.67 8.13 -46.44
N PRO A 115 22.39 8.98 -47.19
CA PRO A 115 23.83 9.13 -47.06
C PRO A 115 24.22 9.99 -45.86
N ILE A 116 25.27 9.52 -45.20
CA ILE A 116 26.06 10.19 -44.17
C ILE A 116 26.72 11.43 -44.78
N GLY A 117 26.27 12.61 -44.32
CA GLY A 117 26.87 13.90 -44.62
C GLY A 117 27.66 14.42 -43.43
N HIS A 118 28.99 14.39 -43.54
CA HIS A 118 29.92 15.14 -42.71
C HIS A 118 29.63 16.65 -42.76
N GLY A 119 29.66 17.32 -41.61
CA GLY A 119 29.56 18.78 -41.55
C GLY A 119 29.67 19.28 -40.12
N GLY A 120 30.91 19.52 -39.67
CA GLY A 120 31.17 20.11 -38.37
C GLY A 120 30.63 21.54 -38.27
N PHE A 121 30.01 21.85 -37.13
CA PHE A 121 29.89 23.21 -36.63
C PHE A 121 30.25 23.22 -35.15
N GLN A 122 31.50 23.61 -34.89
CA GLN A 122 31.90 24.18 -33.61
C GLN A 122 31.09 25.46 -33.38
N ARG A 123 30.34 25.54 -32.28
CA ARG A 123 29.97 26.82 -31.68
C ARG A 123 30.60 26.93 -30.30
N ARG A 124 31.77 27.56 -30.30
CA ARG A 124 32.33 28.27 -29.16
C ARG A 124 31.43 29.47 -28.88
N HIS A 125 30.91 29.61 -27.68
CA HIS A 125 30.66 30.93 -27.10
C HIS A 125 31.17 30.94 -25.66
N SER A 126 32.38 31.42 -25.53
CA SER A 126 32.99 31.99 -24.34
C SER A 126 32.50 33.44 -24.20
N PHE A 127 31.65 33.72 -23.20
CA PHE A 127 31.57 35.04 -22.57
C PHE A 127 31.20 34.84 -21.11
N GLY A 128 32.07 35.33 -20.24
CA GLY A 128 31.89 35.29 -18.80
C GLY A 128 30.78 36.22 -18.34
N ALA A 129 30.01 35.75 -17.38
CA ALA A 129 29.33 36.59 -16.40
C ALA A 129 29.27 35.78 -15.10
N GLN A 130 30.13 36.17 -14.16
CA GLN A 130 30.08 35.73 -12.78
C GLN A 130 28.78 36.27 -12.17
N HIS A 131 27.72 35.47 -12.20
CA HIS A 131 26.62 35.61 -11.27
C HIS A 131 26.75 34.46 -10.27
N PRO A 132 26.67 34.73 -8.94
CA PRO A 132 26.67 33.66 -7.96
C PRO A 132 25.54 32.68 -8.30
N PRO A 133 25.73 31.37 -8.10
CA PRO A 133 24.70 30.39 -8.39
C PRO A 133 23.51 30.68 -7.49
N GLN A 134 22.54 31.43 -8.01
CA GLN A 134 21.19 31.43 -7.49
C GLN A 134 20.71 30.00 -7.67
N SER A 135 20.68 29.27 -6.57
CA SER A 135 20.03 27.98 -6.47
C SER A 135 18.60 28.15 -6.94
N TYR A 136 18.34 27.84 -8.21
CA TYR A 136 17.00 27.65 -8.75
C TYR A 136 16.43 26.35 -8.18
N GLY A 137 16.24 26.33 -6.87
CA GLY A 137 15.19 25.51 -6.28
C GLY A 137 13.90 26.03 -6.89
N SER A 138 13.40 25.32 -7.90
CA SER A 138 12.07 25.54 -8.46
C SER A 138 11.06 25.23 -7.37
N ALA A 139 10.87 26.18 -6.44
CA ALA A 139 9.79 26.12 -5.48
C ALA A 139 8.50 26.03 -6.30
N PRO A 140 7.69 24.99 -6.11
CA PRO A 140 6.43 24.86 -6.84
C PRO A 140 5.61 26.13 -6.60
N ASP A 141 5.10 26.72 -7.67
CA ASP A 141 4.39 28.02 -7.77
C ASP A 141 3.23 28.19 -6.74
N TRP A 142 2.87 27.12 -6.05
CA TRP A 142 1.89 27.05 -4.98
C TRP A 142 2.30 27.80 -3.71
N SER A 143 3.59 27.92 -3.41
CA SER A 143 4.06 28.74 -2.29
C SER A 143 4.08 30.25 -2.62
N ARG A 144 3.97 30.62 -3.90
CA ARG A 144 3.98 32.03 -4.33
C ARG A 144 2.71 32.78 -3.94
N PHE A 145 1.59 32.07 -3.81
CA PHE A 145 0.32 32.64 -3.33
C PHE A 145 0.36 33.04 -1.85
N GLN A 146 1.28 32.47 -1.05
CA GLN A 146 1.36 32.79 0.39
C GLN A 146 2.24 34.01 0.70
N HIS A 147 3.09 34.45 -0.23
CA HIS A 147 4.09 35.49 0.04
C HIS A 147 4.07 36.69 -0.92
N ALA A 148 3.05 36.84 -1.77
CA ALA A 148 2.85 38.05 -2.57
C ALA A 148 2.34 39.24 -1.72
N GLY A 149 3.02 39.54 -0.62
CA GLY A 149 2.87 40.77 0.16
C GLY A 149 3.88 41.81 -0.32
N GLY A 150 3.63 42.48 -1.43
CA GLY A 150 4.50 43.57 -1.87
C GLY A 150 4.20 44.04 -3.30
N MET A 151 3.94 45.34 -3.44
CA MET A 151 3.61 46.09 -4.66
C MET A 151 2.13 46.08 -5.03
N LEU A 152 1.43 47.01 -4.37
CA LEU A 152 0.05 47.43 -4.58
C LEU A 152 -0.21 47.77 -6.06
N SER A 153 -0.81 46.83 -6.80
CA SER A 153 -1.53 47.18 -8.03
C SER A 153 -2.98 47.49 -7.65
N PRO A 154 -3.47 48.73 -7.81
CA PRO A 154 -4.76 49.17 -7.27
C PRO A 154 -5.99 48.63 -8.01
N ASN A 155 -5.85 47.74 -9.01
CA ASN A 155 -6.95 47.32 -9.88
C ASN A 155 -7.41 45.85 -9.75
N SER A 156 -7.00 45.09 -8.74
CA SER A 156 -7.40 43.68 -8.59
C SER A 156 -8.53 43.44 -7.57
N ILE A 157 -9.54 44.31 -7.54
CA ILE A 157 -10.59 44.33 -6.49
C ILE A 157 -11.65 43.22 -6.67
N TYR A 158 -11.68 42.51 -7.81
CA TYR A 158 -12.67 41.45 -8.07
C TYR A 158 -12.09 40.15 -8.65
N ALA A 159 -10.83 39.85 -8.37
CA ALA A 159 -10.33 38.50 -8.61
C ALA A 159 -11.08 37.57 -7.64
N GLN A 160 -12.17 36.97 -8.11
CA GLN A 160 -12.91 35.96 -7.37
C GLN A 160 -11.91 34.96 -6.84
N SER A 161 -11.95 34.66 -5.54
CA SER A 161 -11.09 33.68 -4.91
C SER A 161 -11.32 32.33 -5.59
N GLN A 162 -10.54 32.04 -6.62
CA GLN A 162 -10.65 30.80 -7.37
C GLN A 162 -10.26 29.68 -6.43
N PHE A 163 -11.13 28.67 -6.35
CA PHE A 163 -10.86 27.49 -5.58
C PHE A 163 -9.90 26.60 -6.36
N HIS A 164 -8.76 26.28 -5.77
CA HIS A 164 -7.73 25.43 -6.36
C HIS A 164 -7.49 24.20 -5.47
N ILE A 165 -7.46 23.02 -6.10
CA ILE A 165 -7.03 21.78 -5.46
C ILE A 165 -5.50 21.68 -5.61
N ASN A 166 -4.81 21.25 -4.55
CA ASN A 166 -3.36 21.01 -4.58
C ASN A 166 -2.97 20.13 -5.81
N PRO A 167 -1.88 20.40 -6.55
CA PRO A 167 -1.52 19.66 -7.78
C PRO A 167 -1.38 18.16 -7.59
N TRP A 168 -0.96 17.74 -6.40
CA TRP A 168 -0.78 16.34 -6.07
C TRP A 168 -2.13 15.62 -5.91
N LEU A 169 -3.19 16.39 -5.68
CA LEU A 169 -4.57 15.92 -5.62
C LEU A 169 -5.37 16.30 -6.87
N ASN A 170 -4.93 17.16 -7.77
CA ASN A 170 -5.77 17.61 -8.89
C ASN A 170 -5.85 16.56 -10.01
N ALA A 171 -7.00 15.92 -10.17
CA ALA A 171 -7.22 14.95 -11.25
C ALA A 171 -7.52 15.60 -12.62
N GLU A 172 -7.88 16.90 -12.67
CA GLU A 172 -8.09 17.63 -13.93
C GLU A 172 -6.77 17.85 -14.67
N SER A 173 -5.69 18.08 -13.92
CA SER A 173 -4.32 18.20 -14.41
C SER A 173 -3.42 17.15 -13.73
N PRO A 174 -3.63 15.85 -14.02
CA PRO A 174 -3.00 14.78 -13.27
C PRO A 174 -1.49 14.82 -13.50
N ARG A 175 -0.75 14.75 -12.40
CA ARG A 175 0.70 14.73 -12.41
C ARG A 175 1.21 13.34 -12.77
N SER A 176 2.00 13.23 -13.84
CA SER A 176 2.60 11.96 -14.24
C SER A 176 3.68 11.47 -13.26
N ASP A 177 4.24 12.38 -12.46
CA ASP A 177 5.23 12.09 -11.42
C ASP A 177 4.62 11.66 -10.09
N PHE A 178 3.28 11.59 -9.97
CA PHE A 178 2.60 11.12 -8.76
C PHE A 178 2.08 9.69 -8.93
N PHE A 179 2.38 8.85 -7.94
CA PHE A 179 1.88 7.48 -7.89
C PHE A 179 1.39 7.14 -6.49
N PHE A 180 0.13 6.73 -6.40
CA PHE A 180 -0.44 6.26 -5.15
C PHE A 180 -1.39 5.09 -5.44
N ASP A 181 -0.93 3.89 -5.10
CA ASP A 181 -1.71 2.66 -5.20
C ASP A 181 -2.42 2.39 -3.86
N LEU A 182 -3.72 2.16 -3.93
CA LEU A 182 -4.58 1.89 -2.79
C LEU A 182 -4.61 0.40 -2.42
N ALA A 183 -4.11 -0.50 -3.29
CA ALA A 183 -4.13 -1.94 -3.04
C ALA A 183 -3.23 -2.39 -1.87
N PRO A 184 -1.98 -1.91 -1.73
CA PRO A 184 -1.11 -2.30 -0.63
C PRO A 184 -1.64 -1.82 0.73
N THR A 185 -1.41 -2.62 1.76
CA THR A 185 -1.75 -2.23 3.14
C THR A 185 -0.80 -1.21 3.73
N SER A 186 0.40 -1.08 3.18
CA SER A 186 1.33 0.01 3.50
C SER A 186 0.90 1.31 2.86
N PHE A 187 0.86 2.39 3.64
CA PHE A 187 0.67 3.74 3.12
C PHE A 187 1.99 4.25 2.53
N SER A 188 2.11 4.26 1.20
CA SER A 188 3.34 4.64 0.50
C SER A 188 3.07 5.45 -0.77
N PRO A 189 2.59 6.71 -0.67
CA PRO A 189 2.57 7.60 -1.83
C PRO A 189 4.00 7.86 -2.32
N THR A 190 4.22 7.65 -3.61
CA THR A 190 5.54 7.80 -4.24
C THR A 190 5.53 8.87 -5.32
N ARG A 191 6.68 9.52 -5.46
CA ARG A 191 6.98 10.48 -6.50
C ARG A 191 8.01 9.89 -7.46
N LEU A 192 7.79 10.04 -8.75
CA LEU A 192 8.69 9.59 -9.82
C LEU A 192 9.54 10.77 -10.31
N TYR A 193 10.86 10.70 -10.16
CA TYR A 193 11.76 11.77 -10.61
C TYR A 193 12.28 11.55 -12.02
N ALA A 194 12.58 10.30 -12.35
CA ALA A 194 13.12 9.87 -13.63
C ALA A 194 12.70 8.41 -13.88
N PRO A 195 12.87 7.88 -15.11
CA PRO A 195 12.60 6.47 -15.38
C PRO A 195 13.37 5.55 -14.41
N GLY A 196 12.64 4.76 -13.63
CA GLY A 196 13.20 3.86 -12.62
C GLY A 196 13.61 4.52 -11.29
N GLN A 197 13.48 5.83 -11.14
CA GLN A 197 13.75 6.53 -9.89
C GLN A 197 12.46 7.01 -9.24
N SER A 198 12.13 6.41 -8.10
CA SER A 198 11.00 6.79 -7.27
C SER A 198 11.47 7.05 -5.84
N ALA A 199 10.90 8.05 -5.17
CA ALA A 199 11.04 8.21 -3.73
C ALA A 199 9.68 8.35 -3.06
N LEU A 200 9.64 8.10 -1.75
CA LEU A 200 8.48 8.43 -0.94
C LEU A 200 8.26 9.94 -0.94
N PHE A 201 7.01 10.35 -0.76
CA PHE A 201 6.66 11.75 -0.60
C PHE A 201 7.38 12.36 0.61
N ALA A 202 7.93 13.57 0.43
CA ALA A 202 8.58 14.28 1.53
C ALA A 202 7.54 14.75 2.56
N THR A 203 7.93 14.78 3.83
CA THR A 203 7.04 15.20 4.94
C THR A 203 6.55 16.64 4.75
N GLU A 204 7.41 17.51 4.24
CA GLU A 204 7.09 18.92 3.97
C GLU A 204 6.04 19.07 2.87
N GLU A 205 6.09 18.21 1.84
CA GLU A 205 5.07 18.19 0.78
C GLU A 205 3.73 17.67 1.30
N MET A 206 3.76 16.64 2.17
CA MET A 206 2.56 16.10 2.81
C MET A 206 1.86 17.10 3.75
N GLN A 207 2.60 18.04 4.35
CA GLN A 207 2.04 19.07 5.23
C GLN A 207 1.39 20.24 4.50
N GLN A 208 1.53 20.32 3.16
CA GLN A 208 0.90 21.39 2.38
C GLN A 208 -0.63 21.31 2.49
N PRO A 209 -1.34 22.46 2.45
CA PRO A 209 -2.79 22.46 2.43
C PRO A 209 -3.32 21.73 1.19
N ALA A 210 -4.40 20.96 1.37
CA ALA A 210 -5.04 20.21 0.30
C ALA A 210 -5.75 21.12 -0.72
N THR A 211 -6.15 22.32 -0.29
CA THR A 211 -6.93 23.28 -1.09
C THR A 211 -6.48 24.71 -0.85
N HIS A 212 -6.82 25.58 -1.80
CA HIS A 212 -6.72 27.03 -1.68
C HIS A 212 -8.05 27.67 -2.13
N PRO A 213 -8.79 28.40 -1.28
CA PRO A 213 -8.48 28.65 0.12
C PRO A 213 -8.47 27.34 0.96
N PRO A 214 -7.74 27.32 2.09
CA PRO A 214 -7.65 26.13 2.93
C PRO A 214 -9.00 25.76 3.55
N LEU A 215 -9.37 24.48 3.47
CA LEU A 215 -10.61 23.94 4.05
C LEU A 215 -10.36 23.25 5.39
N THR A 216 -11.37 23.22 6.24
CA THR A 216 -11.39 22.48 7.51
C THR A 216 -12.36 21.29 7.48
N ALA A 217 -13.22 21.23 6.46
CA ALA A 217 -14.20 20.18 6.20
C ALA A 217 -14.20 19.82 4.71
N LEU A 218 -14.16 18.52 4.40
CA LEU A 218 -14.10 17.99 3.04
C LEU A 218 -14.84 16.65 2.97
N ARG A 219 -15.65 16.45 1.91
CA ARG A 219 -16.30 15.17 1.61
C ARG A 219 -15.74 14.62 0.29
N ILE A 220 -15.32 13.37 0.27
CA ILE A 220 -14.77 12.70 -0.92
C ILE A 220 -15.68 11.53 -1.29
N VAL A 221 -16.12 11.49 -2.53
CA VAL A 221 -16.97 10.42 -3.09
C VAL A 221 -16.21 9.70 -4.19
N CYS A 222 -16.36 8.39 -4.31
CA CYS A 222 -15.81 7.61 -5.42
C CYS A 222 -16.97 7.00 -6.21
N ASP A 223 -17.02 7.20 -7.52
CA ASP A 223 -18.08 6.69 -8.40
C ASP A 223 -18.23 5.17 -8.36
N MET A 224 -17.14 4.45 -8.12
CA MET A 224 -17.18 2.98 -8.06
C MET A 224 -17.81 2.47 -6.76
N ILE A 225 -17.87 3.31 -5.72
CA ILE A 225 -18.38 2.97 -4.39
C ILE A 225 -19.07 4.18 -3.72
N PRO A 226 -20.13 4.74 -4.34
CA PRO A 226 -20.76 5.98 -3.88
C PRO A 226 -21.39 5.87 -2.48
N GLN A 227 -21.74 4.66 -2.05
CA GLN A 227 -22.33 4.36 -0.74
C GLN A 227 -21.38 4.56 0.45
N TRP A 228 -20.08 4.76 0.19
CA TRP A 228 -19.07 4.93 1.23
C TRP A 228 -18.31 6.26 1.07
N PRO A 229 -18.98 7.41 1.27
CA PRO A 229 -18.29 8.69 1.27
C PRO A 229 -17.24 8.76 2.38
N ILE A 230 -16.19 9.54 2.13
CA ILE A 230 -15.12 9.81 3.08
C ILE A 230 -15.33 11.24 3.56
N GLU A 231 -15.61 11.40 4.85
CA GLU A 231 -15.82 12.70 5.47
C GLU A 231 -14.60 13.05 6.33
N LEU A 232 -14.05 14.23 6.10
CA LEU A 232 -12.89 14.79 6.76
C LEU A 232 -13.33 16.10 7.42
N ALA A 233 -13.47 16.11 8.74
CA ALA A 233 -13.69 17.33 9.51
C ALA A 233 -12.68 17.43 10.65
N LEU A 234 -11.82 18.45 10.59
CA LEU A 234 -10.81 18.68 11.63
C LEU A 234 -11.39 19.28 12.91
N SER A 235 -12.64 19.75 12.88
CA SER A 235 -13.36 20.22 14.08
C SER A 235 -13.42 19.17 15.18
N ASP A 236 -13.56 17.89 14.80
CA ASP A 236 -13.78 16.79 15.74
C ASP A 236 -12.49 16.43 16.50
N TYR A 237 -11.34 16.79 15.94
CA TYR A 237 -10.05 16.60 16.59
C TYR A 237 -9.85 17.57 17.76
N VAL A 238 -10.41 18.77 17.68
CA VAL A 238 -10.26 19.82 18.70
C VAL A 238 -11.04 19.47 19.97
N VAL A 239 -12.22 18.86 19.84
CA VAL A 239 -13.05 18.48 21.00
C VAL A 239 -12.34 17.43 21.87
N ASN A 240 -11.59 16.51 21.25
CA ASN A 240 -10.80 15.51 21.95
C ASN A 240 -9.45 16.04 22.44
N ALA A 241 -8.90 17.08 21.79
CA ALA A 241 -7.67 17.73 22.23
C ALA A 241 -7.83 18.48 23.56
N ALA A 242 -9.05 18.89 23.94
CA ALA A 242 -9.34 19.43 25.26
C ALA A 242 -9.12 18.42 26.41
N MET A 243 -9.07 17.12 26.10
CA MET A 243 -8.67 16.07 27.05
C MET A 243 -7.18 15.71 26.96
N SER A 244 -6.42 16.31 26.03
CA SER A 244 -4.99 16.12 25.97
C SER A 244 -4.34 16.87 27.14
N PRO A 245 -3.56 16.19 28.00
CA PRO A 245 -2.99 16.77 29.21
C PRO A 245 -1.86 17.77 28.93
N ASN A 246 -1.64 18.18 27.67
CA ASN A 246 -0.63 19.17 27.33
C ASN A 246 -1.22 20.59 27.45
N PRO A 247 -0.98 21.31 28.56
CA PRO A 247 -1.66 22.57 28.87
C PRO A 247 -1.04 23.77 28.14
N TYR A 248 -0.05 23.55 27.25
CA TYR A 248 0.63 24.63 26.54
C TYR A 248 -0.22 25.32 25.47
N TYR A 249 -1.36 24.72 25.11
CA TYR A 249 -2.36 25.33 24.25
C TYR A 249 -3.63 25.59 25.06
N GLY A 250 -3.64 26.57 25.96
CA GLY A 250 -4.93 27.07 26.46
C GLY A 250 -4.92 27.93 27.71
N VAL A 251 -4.78 29.24 27.53
CA VAL A 251 -5.62 30.22 28.23
C VAL A 251 -5.97 31.35 27.24
N GLY A 252 -7.15 31.28 26.61
CA GLY A 252 -7.80 32.45 25.97
C GLY A 252 -7.71 32.66 24.45
N GLY A 253 -7.05 31.78 23.69
CA GLY A 253 -6.98 31.89 22.22
C GLY A 253 -8.17 31.24 21.50
N SER A 254 -8.81 31.95 20.57
CA SER A 254 -9.76 31.36 19.62
C SER A 254 -9.10 30.22 18.84
N TYR A 255 -9.49 28.97 19.10
CA TYR A 255 -8.95 27.81 18.38
C TYR A 255 -9.54 27.75 16.98
N THR A 256 -8.83 28.33 16.01
CA THR A 256 -9.10 28.06 14.60
C THR A 256 -8.50 26.69 14.28
N PRO A 257 -9.30 25.67 13.88
CA PRO A 257 -8.76 24.37 13.51
C PRO A 257 -7.77 24.53 12.35
N PRO A 258 -6.69 23.74 12.32
CA PRO A 258 -5.74 23.79 11.22
C PRO A 258 -6.44 23.39 9.91
N PRO A 259 -5.91 23.84 8.75
CA PRO A 259 -6.43 23.41 7.47
C PRO A 259 -6.13 21.94 7.20
N ILE A 260 -6.97 21.30 6.38
CA ILE A 260 -6.77 19.94 5.89
C ILE A 260 -5.50 19.90 5.04
N SER A 261 -4.55 19.07 5.43
CA SER A 261 -3.30 18.84 4.71
C SER A 261 -3.43 17.77 3.63
N LEU A 262 -2.45 17.69 2.74
CA LEU A 262 -2.33 16.62 1.75
C LEU A 262 -2.25 15.23 2.43
N ALA A 263 -1.48 15.11 3.52
CA ALA A 263 -1.40 13.90 4.32
C ALA A 263 -2.77 13.45 4.83
N ASP A 264 -3.56 14.37 5.40
CA ASP A 264 -4.87 14.06 5.96
C ASP A 264 -5.78 13.43 4.90
N VAL A 265 -5.79 14.01 3.69
CA VAL A 265 -6.57 13.52 2.56
C VAL A 265 -6.12 12.12 2.14
N LEU A 266 -4.83 11.92 1.87
CA LEU A 266 -4.31 10.65 1.38
C LEU A 266 -4.48 9.53 2.41
N VAL A 267 -4.21 9.81 3.69
CA VAL A 267 -4.38 8.86 4.79
C VAL A 267 -5.85 8.50 4.97
N ALA A 268 -6.76 9.48 4.90
CA ALA A 268 -8.19 9.21 5.02
C ALA A 268 -8.72 8.34 3.88
N ILE A 269 -8.29 8.61 2.64
CA ILE A 269 -8.62 7.76 1.48
C ILE A 269 -8.10 6.33 1.72
N HIS A 270 -6.82 6.18 2.05
CA HIS A 270 -6.23 4.86 2.30
C HIS A 270 -6.96 4.09 3.40
N ARG A 271 -7.15 4.72 4.56
CA ARG A 271 -7.88 4.12 5.69
C ARG A 271 -9.30 3.74 5.31
N ALA A 272 -10.00 4.59 4.57
CA ALA A 272 -11.36 4.31 4.13
C ALA A 272 -11.41 3.11 3.17
N MET A 273 -10.50 3.02 2.20
CA MET A 273 -10.43 1.91 1.25
C MET A 273 -10.07 0.57 1.92
N HIS A 274 -9.29 0.61 3.01
CA HIS A 274 -8.91 -0.58 3.77
C HIS A 274 -9.93 -1.01 4.84
N LYS A 275 -11.07 -0.32 4.97
CA LYS A 275 -12.15 -0.79 5.85
C LYS A 275 -12.76 -2.09 5.32
N LYS A 276 -13.00 -3.04 6.23
CA LYS A 276 -13.76 -4.27 5.94
C LYS A 276 -15.18 -3.90 5.54
N ILE A 277 -15.74 -4.63 4.56
CA ILE A 277 -17.17 -4.49 4.24
C ILE A 277 -18.03 -5.24 5.25
N SER A 278 -19.28 -4.82 5.39
CA SER A 278 -20.25 -5.54 6.23
C SER A 278 -20.88 -6.72 5.45
N HIS A 279 -21.38 -7.72 6.17
CA HIS A 279 -22.15 -8.81 5.56
C HIS A 279 -23.42 -8.29 4.85
N ALA A 280 -24.02 -7.23 5.38
CA ALA A 280 -25.19 -6.60 4.75
C ALA A 280 -24.85 -5.96 3.41
N ASP A 281 -23.67 -5.36 3.27
CA ASP A 281 -23.21 -4.79 2.00
C ASP A 281 -22.84 -5.89 1.00
N TRP A 282 -22.23 -6.99 1.48
CA TRP A 282 -21.98 -8.16 0.64
C TRP A 282 -23.27 -8.78 0.09
N ALA A 283 -24.30 -8.91 0.93
CA ALA A 283 -25.58 -9.49 0.55
C ALA A 283 -26.39 -8.66 -0.46
N LYS A 284 -26.03 -7.39 -0.66
CA LYS A 284 -26.65 -6.52 -1.68
C LYS A 284 -26.07 -6.72 -3.09
N LEU A 285 -24.91 -7.39 -3.20
CA LEU A 285 -24.25 -7.61 -4.48
C LEU A 285 -25.05 -8.59 -5.34
N ASP A 286 -25.15 -8.29 -6.63
CA ASP A 286 -25.59 -9.30 -7.59
C ASP A 286 -24.50 -10.37 -7.75
N ARG A 287 -24.89 -11.55 -8.26
CA ARG A 287 -23.98 -12.69 -8.43
C ARG A 287 -22.76 -12.34 -9.29
N HIS A 288 -22.94 -11.49 -10.31
CA HIS A 288 -21.84 -11.03 -11.15
C HIS A 288 -20.85 -10.14 -10.37
N GLU A 289 -21.36 -9.23 -9.56
CA GLU A 289 -20.54 -8.33 -8.73
C GLU A 289 -19.80 -9.12 -7.64
N GLU A 290 -20.46 -10.09 -7.02
CA GLU A 290 -19.87 -10.99 -6.03
C GLU A 290 -18.63 -11.71 -6.60
N ILE A 291 -18.73 -12.23 -7.82
CA ILE A 291 -17.62 -12.90 -8.52
C ILE A 291 -16.49 -11.91 -8.83
N ALA A 292 -16.82 -10.71 -9.30
CA ALA A 292 -15.84 -9.68 -9.62
C ALA A 292 -15.06 -9.22 -8.38
N VAL A 293 -15.76 -8.92 -7.27
CA VAL A 293 -15.15 -8.53 -6.00
C VAL A 293 -14.36 -9.69 -5.39
N SER A 294 -14.86 -10.92 -5.44
CA SER A 294 -14.12 -12.11 -4.98
C SER A 294 -12.81 -12.31 -5.74
N THR A 295 -12.83 -12.01 -7.05
CA THR A 295 -11.65 -12.09 -7.91
C THR A 295 -10.63 -11.01 -7.52
N ALA A 296 -11.07 -9.76 -7.35
CA ALA A 296 -10.22 -8.66 -6.91
C ALA A 296 -9.60 -8.91 -5.52
N TYR A 297 -10.41 -9.40 -4.56
CA TYR A 297 -9.95 -9.86 -3.25
C TYR A 297 -8.86 -10.92 -3.36
N THR A 298 -9.08 -11.95 -4.19
CA THR A 298 -8.10 -13.02 -4.40
C THR A 298 -6.81 -12.50 -5.02
N GLN A 299 -6.90 -11.56 -5.97
CA GLN A 299 -5.74 -10.91 -6.58
C GLN A 299 -4.95 -10.10 -5.55
N ARG A 300 -5.62 -9.30 -4.71
CA ARG A 300 -4.99 -8.54 -3.62
C ARG A 300 -4.26 -9.47 -2.65
N CYS A 301 -4.90 -10.55 -2.19
CA CYS A 301 -4.26 -11.53 -1.30
C CYS A 301 -3.04 -12.20 -1.95
N LYS A 302 -3.04 -12.41 -3.27
CA LYS A 302 -1.89 -12.97 -4.00
C LYS A 302 -0.73 -11.96 -4.12
N ALA A 303 -1.03 -10.69 -4.33
CA ALA A 303 -0.02 -9.64 -4.52
C ALA A 303 0.85 -9.41 -3.27
N VAL A 304 0.34 -9.72 -2.09
CA VAL A 304 0.99 -9.44 -0.80
C VAL A 304 2.07 -10.47 -0.42
N GLY A 305 2.10 -11.65 -1.06
CA GLY A 305 3.17 -12.64 -0.86
C GLY A 305 3.11 -13.32 0.51
N SER A 306 4.17 -13.19 1.33
CA SER A 306 4.33 -13.93 2.59
C SER A 306 3.30 -13.59 3.66
N THR A 307 2.71 -12.39 3.64
CA THR A 307 1.67 -11.97 4.59
C THR A 307 0.24 -12.22 4.07
N ALA A 308 0.08 -13.05 3.02
CA ALA A 308 -1.21 -13.35 2.42
C ALA A 308 -2.23 -13.96 3.41
N GLU A 309 -1.80 -14.75 4.39
CA GLU A 309 -2.71 -15.31 5.41
C GLU A 309 -3.32 -14.22 6.30
N HIS A 310 -2.51 -13.24 6.70
CA HIS A 310 -2.99 -12.09 7.47
C HIS A 310 -4.00 -11.28 6.66
N GLU A 311 -3.72 -11.04 5.37
CA GLU A 311 -4.68 -10.34 4.49
C GLU A 311 -5.97 -11.13 4.27
N ARG A 312 -5.90 -12.46 4.18
CA ARG A 312 -7.11 -13.30 4.08
C ARG A 312 -7.97 -13.22 5.33
N ALA A 313 -7.36 -13.19 6.51
CA ALA A 313 -8.07 -13.02 7.77
C ALA A 313 -8.76 -11.64 7.89
N GLN A 314 -8.31 -10.66 7.12
CA GLN A 314 -8.98 -9.36 7.05
C GLN A 314 -10.25 -9.38 6.19
N GLY A 315 -10.43 -10.39 5.33
CA GLY A 315 -11.60 -10.53 4.47
C GLY A 315 -11.67 -9.46 3.37
N VAL A 316 -12.87 -9.28 2.81
CA VAL A 316 -13.12 -8.32 1.73
C VAL A 316 -13.11 -6.89 2.27
N LYS A 317 -12.41 -6.01 1.56
CA LYS A 317 -12.26 -4.58 1.88
C LYS A 317 -12.93 -3.73 0.81
N ARG A 318 -13.18 -2.45 1.12
CA ARG A 318 -13.75 -1.50 0.14
C ARG A 318 -12.87 -1.35 -1.11
N VAL A 319 -11.55 -1.47 -0.99
CA VAL A 319 -10.62 -1.46 -2.14
C VAL A 319 -10.90 -2.58 -3.15
N ASP A 320 -11.46 -3.72 -2.71
CA ASP A 320 -11.77 -4.85 -3.59
C ASP A 320 -12.95 -4.52 -4.54
N PHE A 321 -13.78 -3.54 -4.19
CA PHE A 321 -14.87 -3.02 -5.04
C PHE A 321 -14.35 -2.09 -6.16
N LEU A 322 -13.07 -1.71 -6.13
CA LEU A 322 -12.45 -0.98 -7.24
C LEU A 322 -12.10 -1.91 -8.41
N LEU A 323 -12.30 -3.22 -8.27
CA LEU A 323 -12.12 -4.21 -9.34
C LEU A 323 -10.75 -4.13 -10.04
N GLY A 324 -9.70 -3.87 -9.26
CA GLY A 324 -8.32 -3.71 -9.74
C GLY A 324 -7.93 -2.29 -10.16
N ARG A 325 -8.87 -1.34 -10.20
CA ARG A 325 -8.59 0.10 -10.45
C ARG A 325 -8.16 0.79 -9.17
N THR A 326 -7.01 0.39 -8.63
CA THR A 326 -6.55 0.83 -7.30
C THR A 326 -5.61 2.02 -7.36
N ARG A 327 -5.21 2.49 -8.55
CA ARG A 327 -4.35 3.65 -8.67
C ARG A 327 -5.16 4.94 -8.54
N MET A 328 -4.84 5.77 -7.56
CA MET A 328 -5.41 7.11 -7.44
C MET A 328 -4.81 8.05 -8.49
N ARG A 329 -5.67 8.69 -9.28
CA ARG A 329 -5.30 9.75 -10.24
C ARG A 329 -5.41 11.14 -9.63
N GLY A 330 -6.29 11.30 -8.63
CA GLY A 330 -6.52 12.55 -7.92
C GLY A 330 -7.99 12.72 -7.55
N LEU A 331 -8.37 13.97 -7.31
CA LEU A 331 -9.66 14.48 -6.90
C LEU A 331 -10.13 15.54 -7.91
N VAL A 332 -11.42 15.53 -8.23
CA VAL A 332 -12.10 16.56 -9.03
C VAL A 332 -13.11 17.27 -8.14
N ARG A 333 -13.18 18.60 -8.22
CA ARG A 333 -14.17 19.37 -7.46
C ARG A 333 -15.56 19.11 -8.03
N VAL A 334 -16.51 18.72 -7.18
CA VAL A 334 -17.94 18.64 -7.55
C VAL A 334 -18.66 19.93 -7.18
N GLY A 335 -18.25 20.55 -6.07
CA GLY A 335 -18.84 21.76 -5.52
C GLY A 335 -19.34 21.54 -4.09
N ARG A 336 -20.17 22.45 -3.59
CA ARG A 336 -20.71 22.35 -2.23
C ARG A 336 -22.02 21.57 -2.23
N VAL A 337 -22.10 20.50 -1.44
CA VAL A 337 -23.28 19.66 -1.24
C VAL A 337 -23.53 19.54 0.26
N GLU A 338 -24.73 19.87 0.73
CA GLU A 338 -25.11 19.76 2.15
C GLU A 338 -24.17 20.52 3.12
N GLY A 339 -23.57 21.63 2.65
CA GLY A 339 -22.62 22.42 3.44
C GLY A 339 -21.17 21.93 3.39
N TRP A 340 -20.91 20.78 2.79
CA TRP A 340 -19.57 20.23 2.61
C TRP A 340 -19.01 20.57 1.23
N GLU A 341 -17.73 20.94 1.16
CA GLU A 341 -17.04 20.91 -0.12
C GLU A 341 -16.87 19.44 -0.53
N THR A 342 -17.44 19.08 -1.67
CA THR A 342 -17.44 17.71 -2.18
C THR A 342 -16.48 17.55 -3.33
N MET A 343 -15.64 16.53 -3.24
CA MET A 343 -14.70 16.12 -4.27
C MET A 343 -14.97 14.69 -4.71
N LYS A 344 -14.60 14.40 -5.94
CA LYS A 344 -14.75 13.09 -6.56
C LYS A 344 -13.38 12.45 -6.74
N LEU A 345 -13.17 11.29 -6.13
CA LEU A 345 -11.98 10.47 -6.27
C LEU A 345 -11.97 9.78 -7.63
N ILE A 346 -10.93 10.04 -8.41
CA ILE A 346 -10.68 9.38 -9.69
C ILE A 346 -9.65 8.28 -9.49
N VAL A 347 -10.03 7.06 -9.84
CA VAL A 347 -9.16 5.88 -9.83
C VAL A 347 -9.06 5.28 -11.23
N THR A 348 -7.91 4.66 -11.52
CA THR A 348 -7.60 4.04 -12.82
C THR A 348 -7.11 2.62 -12.68
#